data_AF-K9QH54-F1
#
_entry.id   AF-K9QH54-F1
#
_cell.length_a   1.000
_cell.length_b   1.000
_cell.length_c   1.000
_cell.angle_alpha   90.00
_cell.angle_beta   90.00
_cell.angle_gamma   90.00
#
_symmetry.space_group_name_H-M   'P 1'
#
loop_
_entity.id
_entity.type
_entity.pdbx_description
1 polymer ?
#
loop_
_entity_poly.entity_id
_entity_poly.type
_entity_poly.pdbx_seq_one_letter_code
_entity_poly.pdbx_strand_id
1 'polypeptide(L)'
;METTANIIPEFEKLFRQKLQLNNCKLRKKRQENNYEIITPAKDIFLMYWSEFPEVKLIYQAVGVRTQQTVVYERAIRSHIDFCLNSIKEIMITVAK
;
A
#
# COMPACT_ATOMS: atom_id res chain seq x y z
N MET A 1 -22.37 7.34 11.81
CA MET A 1 -21.25 6.47 11.37
C MET A 1 -20.26 7.35 10.61
N GLU A 2 -19.38 8.06 11.31
CA GLU A 2 -18.38 8.96 10.71
C GLU A 2 -16.96 8.36 10.77
N THR A 3 -16.80 7.17 11.36
CA THR A 3 -15.51 6.58 11.74
C THR A 3 -14.86 5.69 10.69
N THR A 4 -15.62 5.16 9.71
CA THR A 4 -15.05 4.45 8.56
C THR A 4 -14.43 5.39 7.52
N ALA A 5 -14.90 6.65 7.45
CA ALA A 5 -14.43 7.65 6.49
C ALA A 5 -12.94 8.00 6.68
N ASN A 6 -12.40 7.83 7.89
CA ASN A 6 -11.02 8.20 8.24
C ASN A 6 -10.01 7.05 8.13
N ILE A 7 -10.44 5.83 7.82
CA ILE A 7 -9.56 4.65 7.80
C ILE A 7 -8.62 4.67 6.58
N ILE A 8 -9.15 4.98 5.40
CA ILE A 8 -8.34 5.03 4.17
C ILE A 8 -7.29 6.17 4.24
N PRO A 9 -7.63 7.40 4.67
CA PRO A 9 -6.62 8.43 4.90
C PRO A 9 -5.52 8.01 5.89
N GLU A 10 -5.86 7.33 6.98
CA GLU A 10 -4.87 6.86 7.97
C GLU A 10 -3.99 5.74 7.38
N PHE A 11 -4.56 4.82 6.62
CA PHE A 11 -3.81 3.84 5.82
C PHE A 11 -2.82 4.51 4.89
N GLU A 12 -3.29 5.47 4.08
CA GLU A 12 -2.43 6.17 3.12
C GLU A 12 -1.27 6.87 3.84
N LYS A 13 -1.54 7.51 4.97
CA LYS A 13 -0.52 8.19 5.78
C LYS A 13 0.53 7.23 6.30
N LEU A 14 0.13 6.14 6.97
CA LEU A 14 1.05 5.13 7.49
C LEU A 14 1.85 4.46 6.37
N PHE A 15 1.17 4.11 5.27
CA PHE A 15 1.79 3.41 4.16
C PHE A 15 2.82 4.30 3.44
N ARG A 16 2.54 5.60 3.26
CA ARG A 16 3.52 6.57 2.74
C ARG A 16 4.78 6.64 3.60
N GLN A 17 4.64 6.65 4.93
CA GLN A 17 5.79 6.65 5.84
C GLN A 17 6.64 5.38 5.68
N LYS A 18 6.01 4.20 5.55
CA LYS A 18 6.72 2.94 5.33
C LYS A 18 7.44 2.88 3.98
N LEU A 19 6.83 3.41 2.91
CA LEU A 19 7.45 3.45 1.59
C LEU A 19 8.68 4.38 1.53
N GLN A 20 8.69 5.46 2.31
CA GLN A 20 9.85 6.36 2.42
C GLN A 20 11.09 5.65 2.96
N LEU A 21 10.94 4.69 3.87
CA LEU A 21 12.07 3.89 4.39
C LEU A 21 12.80 3.11 3.28
N ASN A 22 12.09 2.79 2.20
CA ASN A 22 12.62 2.04 1.06
C ASN A 22 12.85 2.94 -0.18
N ASN A 23 12.80 4.26 -0.02
CA ASN A 23 12.90 5.25 -1.11
C ASN A 23 11.90 5.03 -2.25
N CYS A 24 10.75 4.42 -1.96
CA CYS A 24 9.69 4.19 -2.93
C CYS A 24 8.77 5.40 -3.03
N LYS A 25 8.30 5.71 -4.24
CA LYS A 25 7.32 6.78 -4.49
C LYS A 25 5.92 6.19 -4.60
N LEU A 26 4.95 6.82 -3.94
CA LEU A 26 3.52 6.47 -4.04
C LEU A 26 2.76 7.53 -4.82
N ARG A 27 2.16 7.15 -5.95
CA ARG A 27 1.34 8.03 -6.80
C ARG A 27 -0.08 7.50 -6.87
N LYS A 28 -1.07 8.32 -6.57
CA LYS A 28 -2.49 7.98 -6.77
C LYS A 28 -2.84 8.09 -8.26
N LYS A 29 -3.48 7.07 -8.82
CA LYS A 29 -4.02 7.10 -10.19
C LYS A 29 -5.41 7.76 -10.17
N ARG A 30 -5.97 8.04 -11.35
CA ARG A 30 -7.24 8.78 -11.50
C ARG A 30 -8.43 8.11 -10.81
N GLN A 31 -8.40 6.79 -10.66
CA GLN A 31 -9.42 6.06 -9.91
C GLN A 31 -9.11 6.12 -8.41
N GLU A 32 -10.12 6.47 -7.62
CA GLU A 32 -10.08 6.24 -6.18
C GLU A 32 -9.78 4.75 -5.96
N ASN A 33 -8.85 4.44 -5.06
CA ASN A 33 -8.38 3.08 -4.76
C ASN A 33 -7.36 2.46 -5.72
N ASN A 34 -6.65 3.25 -6.54
CA ASN A 34 -5.57 2.76 -7.41
C ASN A 34 -4.29 3.60 -7.25
N TYR A 35 -3.16 2.94 -6.98
CA TYR A 35 -1.88 3.58 -6.70
C TYR A 35 -0.75 2.89 -7.46
N GLU A 36 0.19 3.70 -7.92
CA GLU A 36 1.50 3.26 -8.42
C GLU A 36 2.53 3.41 -7.32
N ILE A 37 3.28 2.33 -7.08
CA ILE A 37 4.46 2.33 -6.24
C ILE A 37 5.66 2.16 -7.15
N ILE A 38 6.53 3.16 -7.17
CA ILE A 38 7.72 3.19 -8.03
C ILE A 38 8.94 3.05 -7.14
N THR A 39 9.74 2.01 -7.38
CA THR A 39 10.98 1.78 -6.64
C THR A 39 12.13 2.63 -7.20
N PRO A 40 13.26 2.77 -6.46
CA PRO A 40 14.48 3.40 -6.98
C PRO A 40 15.00 2.74 -8.26
N ALA A 41 14.84 1.42 -8.40
CA ALA A 41 15.20 0.65 -9.58
C ALA A 41 14.22 0.82 -10.76
N LYS A 42 13.20 1.70 -10.61
CA LYS A 42 12.14 1.98 -11.59
C LYS A 42 11.17 0.82 -11.84
N ASP A 43 11.19 -0.22 -11.00
CA ASP A 43 10.10 -1.20 -10.95
C ASP A 43 8.80 -0.51 -10.54
N ILE A 44 7.69 -0.94 -11.15
CA ILE A 44 6.36 -0.39 -10.89
C ILE A 44 5.46 -1.49 -10.33
N PHE A 45 4.85 -1.21 -9.19
CA PHE A 45 3.79 -2.03 -8.61
C PHE A 45 2.49 -1.26 -8.61
N LEU A 46 1.40 -1.92 -8.99
CA LEU A 46 0.06 -1.37 -8.88
C LEU A 46 -0.58 -1.94 -7.62
N MET A 47 -0.94 -1.03 -6.71
CA MET A 47 -1.69 -1.33 -5.51
C MET A 47 -3.12 -0.83 -5.71
N TYR A 48 -4.11 -1.68 -5.48
CA TYR A 48 -5.51 -1.30 -5.60
C TYR A 48 -6.42 -2.13 -4.70
N TRP A 49 -7.64 -1.66 -4.48
CA TRP A 49 -8.69 -2.42 -3.79
C TRP A 49 -10.06 -2.14 -4.40
N SER A 50 -10.92 -3.17 -4.42
CA SER A 50 -12.35 -3.03 -4.76
C SER A 50 -13.18 -2.78 -3.51
N GLU A 51 -12.81 -3.41 -2.41
CA GLU A 51 -13.37 -3.22 -1.07
C GLU A 51 -12.20 -3.14 -0.08
N PHE A 52 -12.18 -2.12 0.78
CA PHE A 52 -11.14 -1.99 1.80
C PHE A 52 -11.57 -2.78 3.04
N PRO A 53 -10.70 -3.60 3.67
CA PRO A 53 -9.23 -3.63 3.60
C PRO A 53 -8.59 -4.63 2.63
N GLU A 54 -9.31 -5.15 1.63
CA GLU A 54 -8.77 -6.14 0.69
C GLU A 54 -7.87 -5.49 -0.39
N VAL A 55 -6.62 -5.23 -0.01
CA VAL A 55 -5.62 -4.61 -0.89
C VAL A 55 -4.92 -5.66 -1.75
N LYS A 56 -4.90 -5.44 -3.06
CA LYS A 56 -4.16 -6.22 -4.06
C LYS A 56 -2.90 -5.47 -4.47
N LEU A 57 -1.81 -6.20 -4.66
CA LEU A 57 -0.55 -5.71 -5.19
C LEU A 57 -0.12 -6.57 -6.38
N ILE A 58 0.08 -5.94 -7.53
CA ILE A 58 0.55 -6.59 -8.75
C ILE A 58 1.82 -5.89 -9.27
N TYR A 59 2.77 -6.67 -9.76
CA TYR A 59 3.91 -6.12 -10.47
C TYR A 59 3.49 -5.76 -11.91
N GLN A 60 3.80 -4.54 -12.35
CA GLN A 60 3.62 -4.16 -13.74
C GLN A 60 4.91 -4.50 -14.49
N ALA A 61 4.83 -5.41 -15.45
CA ALA A 61 5.97 -5.81 -16.26
C ALA A 61 6.42 -4.65 -17.17
N VAL A 62 7.36 -3.85 -16.68
CA VAL A 62 8.01 -2.75 -17.41
C VAL A 62 9.44 -3.10 -17.83
N GLY A 63 9.86 -4.34 -17.62
CA GLY A 63 11.20 -4.84 -17.92
C GLY A 63 11.42 -6.26 -17.39
N VAL A 64 12.67 -6.64 -17.20
CA VAL A 64 13.05 -7.95 -16.63
C VAL A 64 12.85 -7.91 -15.12
N ARG A 65 12.03 -8.83 -14.60
CA ARG A 65 11.85 -9.04 -13.16
C ARG A 65 13.14 -9.59 -12.56
N THR A 66 13.80 -8.81 -11.72
CA THR A 66 15.06 -9.18 -11.08
C THR A 66 14.85 -9.71 -9.67
N GLN A 67 15.91 -10.26 -9.05
CA GLN A 67 15.87 -10.59 -7.62
C GLN A 67 15.59 -9.35 -6.75
N GLN A 68 16.09 -8.18 -7.16
CA GLN A 68 15.81 -6.92 -6.47
C GLN A 68 14.31 -6.56 -6.54
N THR A 69 13.67 -6.78 -7.69
CA THR A 69 12.21 -6.61 -7.85
C THR A 69 11.44 -7.48 -6.85
N VAL A 70 11.87 -8.73 -6.63
CA VAL A 70 11.26 -9.64 -5.64
C VAL A 70 11.44 -9.13 -4.20
N VAL A 71 12.62 -8.59 -3.88
CA VAL A 71 12.88 -7.99 -2.56
C VAL A 71 11.96 -6.79 -2.30
N TYR A 72 11.80 -5.89 -3.27
CA TYR A 72 10.87 -4.78 -3.15
C TYR A 72 9.43 -5.25 -3.04
N GLU A 73 9.00 -6.24 -3.82
CA GLU A 73 7.64 -6.77 -3.73
C GLU A 73 7.33 -7.29 -2.33
N ARG A 74 8.24 -8.08 -1.75
CA ARG A 74 8.09 -8.62 -0.37
C ARG A 74 8.01 -7.50 0.65
N ALA A 75 8.89 -6.51 0.54
CA ALA A 75 8.89 -5.38 1.46
C ALA A 75 7.60 -4.56 1.37
N ILE A 76 7.11 -4.29 0.15
CA ILE A 76 5.84 -3.57 -0.07
C ILE A 76 4.67 -4.35 0.51
N ARG A 77 4.59 -5.67 0.28
CA ARG A 77 3.54 -6.53 0.87
C ARG A 77 3.56 -6.50 2.39
N SER A 78 4.75 -6.64 2.99
CA SER A 78 4.91 -6.56 4.45
C SER A 78 4.45 -5.20 5.00
N HIS A 79 4.69 -4.11 4.28
CA HIS A 79 4.23 -2.78 4.68
C HIS A 79 2.72 -2.63 4.58
N ILE A 80 2.10 -3.19 3.53
CA ILE A 80 0.63 -3.24 3.40
C ILE A 80 0.04 -3.99 4.60
N ASP A 81 0.52 -5.22 4.86
CA ASP A 81 0.03 -6.06 5.94
C ASP A 81 0.16 -5.39 7.31
N PHE A 82 1.31 -4.74 7.57
CA PHE A 82 1.51 -3.96 8.78
C PHE A 82 0.47 -2.84 8.91
N CYS A 83 0.28 -2.02 7.87
CA CYS A 83 -0.66 -0.90 7.92
C CYS A 83 -2.11 -1.35 8.10
N LEU A 84 -2.52 -2.44 7.43
CA LEU A 84 -3.86 -2.99 7.58
C LEU A 84 -4.10 -3.54 9.00
N ASN A 85 -3.11 -4.21 9.59
CA ASN A 85 -3.20 -4.69 10.96
C ASN A 85 -3.29 -3.55 11.98
N SER A 86 -2.47 -2.50 11.83
CA SER A 86 -2.54 -1.30 12.70
C SER A 86 -3.92 -0.65 12.67
N ILE A 87 -4.56 -0.61 11.50
CA ILE A 87 -5.90 -0.05 11.36
C ILE A 87 -6.96 -0.96 11.97
N LYS A 88 -6.82 -2.27 11.82
CA LYS A 88 -7.74 -3.24 12.42
C LYS A 88 -7.77 -3.09 13.94
N GLU A 89 -6.63 -2.84 14.58
CA GLU A 89 -6.57 -2.53 16.02
C GLU A 89 -7.33 -1.25 16.38
N ILE A 90 -7.23 -0.20 15.55
CA ILE A 90 -8.01 1.04 15.71
C ILE A 90 -9.51 0.74 15.61
N MET A 91 -9.94 -0.04 14.61
CA MET A 91 -11.35 -0.41 14.43
C MET A 91 -11.91 -1.18 15.63
N ILE A 92 -11.16 -2.12 16.18
CA ILE A 92 -11.57 -2.92 17.35
C ILE A 92 -11.68 -2.05 18.61
N THR A 93 -10.79 -1.06 18.76
CA THR A 93 -10.79 -0.18 19.93
C THR A 93 -11.97 0.79 19.93
N VAL A 94 -12.42 1.23 18.75
CA VAL A 94 -13.56 2.15 18.60
C VAL A 94 -14.92 1.43 18.70
N ALA A 95 -14.96 0.12 18.50
CA ALA A 95 -16.18 -0.69 18.58
C ALA A 95 -16.58 -1.11 20.01
N LYS A 96 -15.74 -0.81 21.01
CA LYS A 96 -16.01 -1.05 22.44
C LYS A 96 -16.52 0.21 23.11
#